data_AF-A0A955WDW7-F1
#
_entry.id   AF-A0A955WDW7-F1
#
_cell.length_a   1.000
_cell.length_b   1.000
_cell.length_c   1.000
_cell.angle_alpha   90.00
_cell.angle_beta   90.00
_cell.angle_gamma   90.00
#
_symmetry.space_group_name_H-M   'P 1'
#
loop_
_entity.id
_entity.type
_entity.pdbx_description
1 polymer ?
#
loop_
_entity_poly.entity_id
_entity_poly.type
_entity_poly.pdbx_seq_one_letter_code
_entity_poly.pdbx_strand_id
1 'polypeptide(L)'
;MAKTRTSTPPRHATDAPRRQKVLAISSGGGHFVELLRLRPAFEGHFMVFVTVDETYRAHVGDAPLRVVPDTTRWDKLGMVRCAAEVLRVLLAERPDVVVSTGALPGFFGVVLGRALGARTIWVDSLANVEELSMSGQKVGRFANLWLTQWPELARPGGPRFAGSMLG
;
A
#
# COMPACT_ATOMS: atom_id res chain seq x y z
N MET A 1 -16.20 14.44 -55.78
CA MET A 1 -15.26 14.27 -54.65
C MET A 1 -16.06 14.08 -53.37
N ALA A 2 -16.22 12.85 -52.89
CA ALA A 2 -16.89 12.54 -51.63
C ALA A 2 -15.87 11.86 -50.69
N LYS A 3 -15.65 12.44 -49.51
CA LYS A 3 -14.70 11.93 -48.51
C LYS A 3 -15.36 10.76 -47.75
N THR A 4 -14.79 9.57 -47.91
CA THR A 4 -15.12 8.37 -47.15
C THR A 4 -14.81 8.59 -45.66
N ARG A 5 -15.84 8.51 -44.80
CA ARG A 5 -15.68 8.44 -43.34
C ARG A 5 -15.27 7.01 -42.98
N THR A 6 -14.05 6.83 -42.49
CA THR A 6 -13.61 5.60 -41.85
C THR A 6 -14.20 5.57 -40.44
N SER A 7 -15.19 4.69 -40.21
CA SER A 7 -15.72 4.39 -38.89
C SER A 7 -14.77 3.45 -38.15
N THR A 8 -14.13 3.94 -37.09
CA THR A 8 -13.41 3.11 -36.13
C THR A 8 -14.39 2.15 -35.45
N PRO A 9 -14.15 0.83 -35.44
CA PRO A 9 -15.03 -0.10 -34.75
C PRO A 9 -14.97 0.11 -33.23
N PRO A 10 -16.07 -0.10 -32.49
CA PRO A 10 -16.09 0.04 -31.04
C PRO A 10 -15.20 -1.05 -30.42
N ARG A 11 -14.31 -0.63 -29.50
CA ARG A 11 -13.56 -1.56 -28.66
C ARG A 11 -14.53 -2.17 -27.64
N HIS A 12 -15.07 -3.36 -27.94
CA HIS A 12 -15.66 -4.22 -26.92
C HIS A 12 -14.73 -5.38 -26.61
N ALA A 13 -14.15 -5.33 -25.42
CA ALA A 13 -13.80 -6.49 -24.62
C ALA A 13 -13.89 -6.05 -23.15
N THR A 14 -15.07 -6.23 -22.56
CA THR A 14 -15.28 -6.27 -21.11
C THR A 14 -14.51 -7.46 -20.56
N ASP A 15 -13.24 -7.23 -20.22
CA ASP A 15 -12.47 -8.17 -19.41
C ASP A 15 -12.86 -7.88 -17.95
N ALA A 16 -13.43 -8.87 -17.26
CA ALA A 16 -13.64 -8.74 -15.82
C ALA A 16 -12.27 -8.49 -15.17
N PRO A 17 -12.14 -7.55 -14.22
CA PRO A 17 -10.83 -7.20 -13.67
C PRO A 17 -10.18 -8.46 -13.08
N ARG A 18 -8.97 -8.81 -13.56
CA ARG A 18 -8.22 -9.96 -13.02
C ARG A 18 -8.11 -9.82 -11.50
N ARG A 19 -8.35 -10.93 -10.80
CA ARG A 19 -8.10 -11.03 -9.36
C ARG A 19 -6.61 -10.78 -9.08
N GLN A 20 -6.29 -9.63 -8.50
CA GLN A 20 -4.93 -9.25 -8.15
C GLN A 20 -4.52 -9.81 -6.79
N LYS A 21 -3.22 -10.04 -6.58
CA LYS A 21 -2.64 -10.28 -5.27
C LYS A 21 -2.20 -8.95 -4.64
N VAL A 22 -2.75 -8.64 -3.47
CA VAL A 22 -2.50 -7.42 -2.70
C VAL A 22 -1.72 -7.76 -1.44
N LEU A 23 -0.53 -7.22 -1.28
CA LEU A 23 0.22 -7.24 -0.03
C LEU A 23 -0.15 -5.98 0.78
N ALA A 24 -0.91 -6.17 1.86
CA ALA A 24 -1.24 -5.12 2.80
C ALA A 24 -0.22 -5.15 3.94
N ILE A 25 0.62 -4.12 4.06
CA ILE A 25 1.75 -4.11 4.99
C ILE A 25 1.74 -2.86 5.87
N SER A 26 1.86 -3.05 7.18
CA SER A 26 2.04 -1.97 8.13
C SER A 26 2.87 -2.41 9.34
N SER A 27 3.17 -1.47 10.25
CA SER A 27 3.48 -1.85 11.64
C SER A 27 2.20 -2.25 12.39
N GLY A 28 2.30 -2.59 13.68
CA GLY A 28 1.15 -2.78 14.56
C GLY A 28 0.44 -1.48 14.94
N GLY A 29 -0.52 -1.59 15.87
CA GLY A 29 -1.25 -0.48 16.47
C GLY A 29 -2.22 0.18 15.51
N GLY A 30 -2.36 1.51 15.62
CA GLY A 30 -3.27 2.31 14.80
C GLY A 30 -3.05 2.11 13.30
N HIS A 31 -1.80 1.96 12.84
CA HIS A 31 -1.48 1.69 11.44
C HIS A 31 -2.12 0.39 10.93
N PHE A 32 -2.05 -0.70 11.72
CA PHE A 32 -2.66 -1.96 11.32
C PHE A 32 -4.19 -1.86 11.32
N VAL A 33 -4.78 -1.25 12.35
CA VAL A 33 -6.23 -1.02 12.41
C VAL A 33 -6.72 -0.23 11.20
N GLU A 34 -5.98 0.80 10.81
CA GLU A 34 -6.24 1.62 9.63
C GLU A 34 -6.10 0.81 8.33
N LEU A 35 -5.06 -0.02 8.21
CA LEU A 35 -4.85 -0.91 7.09
C LEU A 35 -6.02 -1.90 6.91
N LEU A 36 -6.55 -2.42 8.01
CA LEU A 36 -7.72 -3.31 8.01
C LEU A 36 -8.97 -2.61 7.47
N ARG A 37 -9.13 -1.30 7.70
CA ARG A 37 -10.27 -0.52 7.17
C ARG A 37 -10.22 -0.35 5.67
N LEU A 38 -9.06 -0.54 5.03
CA LEU A 38 -8.93 -0.52 3.58
C LEU A 38 -9.41 -1.82 2.90
N ARG A 39 -9.71 -2.88 3.66
CA ARG A 39 -10.15 -4.18 3.10
C ARG A 39 -11.29 -4.10 2.08
N PRO A 40 -12.38 -3.35 2.32
CA PRO A 40 -13.47 -3.26 1.37
C PRO A 40 -13.03 -2.71 -0.01
N ALA A 41 -12.01 -1.86 -0.05
CA ALA A 41 -11.46 -1.33 -1.30
C ALA A 41 -10.74 -2.39 -2.17
N PHE A 42 -10.44 -3.56 -1.59
CA PHE A 42 -9.77 -4.68 -2.25
C PHE A 42 -10.66 -5.93 -2.30
N GLU A 43 -11.98 -5.77 -2.13
CA GLU A 43 -12.92 -6.89 -2.26
C GLU A 43 -12.80 -7.55 -3.65
N GLY A 44 -12.86 -8.88 -3.67
CA GLY A 44 -12.61 -9.66 -4.89
C GLY A 44 -11.14 -9.87 -5.25
N HIS A 45 -10.19 -9.27 -4.51
CA HIS A 45 -8.76 -9.54 -4.65
C HIS A 45 -8.25 -10.58 -3.62
N PHE A 46 -7.04 -11.09 -3.83
CA PHE A 46 -6.39 -11.98 -2.86
C PHE A 46 -5.44 -11.16 -1.98
N MET A 47 -5.76 -11.04 -0.69
CA MET A 47 -5.00 -10.22 0.24
C MET A 47 -4.07 -11.06 1.12
N VAL A 48 -2.83 -10.59 1.28
CA VAL A 48 -1.86 -11.09 2.26
C VAL A 48 -1.50 -9.94 3.18
N PHE A 49 -1.59 -10.15 4.49
CA PHE A 49 -1.25 -9.14 5.49
C PHE A 49 0.18 -9.33 5.99
N VAL A 50 0.86 -8.20 6.25
CA VAL A 50 2.18 -8.18 6.86
C VAL A 50 2.18 -7.18 8.02
N THR A 51 2.66 -7.62 9.18
CA THR A 51 2.75 -6.80 10.40
C THR A 51 3.94 -7.22 11.25
N VAL A 52 4.08 -6.68 12.45
CA VAL A 52 5.22 -6.93 13.36
C VAL A 52 4.92 -7.88 14.51
N ASP A 53 3.66 -8.27 14.67
CA ASP A 53 3.19 -9.11 15.78
C ASP A 53 2.20 -10.18 15.29
N GLU A 54 2.42 -11.43 15.70
CA GLU A 54 1.60 -12.59 15.37
C GLU A 54 0.20 -12.52 15.99
N THR A 55 0.01 -11.75 17.07
CA THR A 55 -1.30 -11.53 17.72
C THR A 55 -2.35 -10.96 16.75
N TYR A 56 -1.92 -10.25 15.71
CA TYR A 56 -2.80 -9.73 14.67
C TYR A 56 -3.42 -10.80 13.76
N ARG A 57 -2.98 -12.07 13.83
CA ARG A 57 -3.59 -13.16 13.05
C ARG A 57 -5.09 -13.29 13.32
N ALA A 58 -5.51 -13.08 14.57
CA ALA A 58 -6.92 -13.10 14.94
C ALA A 58 -7.76 -12.02 14.23
N HIS A 59 -7.14 -10.97 13.69
CA HIS A 59 -7.82 -9.85 13.02
C HIS A 59 -7.90 -10.04 11.50
N VAL A 60 -7.27 -11.08 10.95
CA VAL A 60 -7.23 -11.31 9.49
C VAL A 60 -8.09 -12.46 8.98
N GLY A 61 -8.80 -13.15 9.87
CA GLY A 61 -9.62 -14.29 9.49
C GLY A 61 -8.78 -15.33 8.75
N ASP A 62 -9.28 -15.79 7.60
CA ASP A 62 -8.59 -16.80 6.78
C ASP A 62 -7.50 -16.22 5.87
N ALA A 63 -7.30 -14.90 5.85
CA ALA A 63 -6.26 -14.30 5.03
C ALA A 63 -4.86 -14.64 5.57
N PRO A 64 -3.86 -14.89 4.71
CA PRO A 64 -2.50 -15.11 5.16
C PRO A 64 -1.92 -13.91 5.91
N LEU A 65 -1.19 -14.18 7.00
CA LEU A 65 -0.40 -13.21 7.75
C LEU A 65 1.08 -13.60 7.73
N ARG A 66 1.95 -12.62 7.43
CA ARG A 66 3.40 -12.69 7.62
C ARG A 66 3.82 -11.71 8.71
N VAL A 67 4.80 -12.10 9.51
CA VAL A 67 5.36 -11.25 10.55
C VAL A 67 6.79 -10.89 10.18
N VAL A 68 7.13 -9.60 10.29
CA VAL A 68 8.48 -9.07 10.10
C VAL A 68 8.98 -8.46 11.40
N PRO A 69 10.30 -8.30 11.60
CA PRO A 69 10.84 -7.74 12.84
C PRO A 69 10.28 -6.35 13.14
N ASP A 70 9.87 -6.14 14.39
CA ASP A 70 9.61 -4.80 14.91
C ASP A 70 10.93 -4.08 15.17
N THR A 71 11.02 -2.82 14.75
CA THR A 71 12.24 -2.04 14.93
C THR A 71 11.92 -0.55 14.95
N THR A 72 12.77 0.19 15.65
CA THR A 72 12.72 1.65 15.63
C THR A 72 13.67 2.20 14.56
N ARG A 73 13.48 3.48 14.23
CA ARG A 73 14.37 4.21 13.29
C ARG A 73 15.80 4.40 13.80
N TRP A 74 16.06 4.14 15.07
CA TRP A 74 17.37 4.34 15.71
C TRP A 74 18.23 3.07 15.64
N ASP A 75 17.60 1.91 15.52
CA ASP A 75 18.28 0.63 15.34
C ASP A 75 18.54 0.37 13.86
N LYS A 76 19.71 0.80 13.38
CA LYS A 76 20.12 0.60 11.98
C LYS A 76 20.18 -0.89 11.60
N LEU A 77 20.60 -1.77 12.52
CA LEU A 77 20.69 -3.20 12.24
C LEU A 77 19.28 -3.82 12.17
N GLY A 78 18.40 -3.43 13.08
CA GLY A 78 16.98 -3.78 13.06
C GLY A 78 16.29 -3.30 11.77
N MET A 79 16.59 -2.08 11.29
CA MET A 79 16.10 -1.57 10.01
C MET A 79 16.53 -2.44 8.83
N VAL A 80 17.81 -2.84 8.77
CA VAL A 80 18.33 -3.73 7.71
C VAL A 80 17.66 -5.10 7.76
N ARG A 81 17.48 -5.67 8.96
CA ARG A 81 16.76 -6.94 9.15
C ARG A 81 15.30 -6.84 8.71
N CYS A 82 14.60 -5.77 9.10
CA CYS A 82 13.23 -5.49 8.67
C CYS A 82 13.14 -5.39 7.14
N ALA A 83 14.03 -4.61 6.51
CA ALA A 83 14.07 -4.50 5.05
C ALA A 83 14.35 -5.84 4.35
N ALA A 84 15.27 -6.65 4.88
CA ALA A 84 15.59 -7.97 4.34
C ALA A 84 14.40 -8.93 4.43
N GLU A 85 13.69 -8.96 5.56
CA GLU A 85 12.51 -9.81 5.73
C GLU A 85 11.33 -9.33 4.87
N VAL A 86 11.10 -8.02 4.77
CA VAL A 86 10.10 -7.47 3.85
C VAL A 86 10.44 -7.86 2.41
N LEU A 87 11.72 -7.81 2.00
CA LEU A 87 12.16 -8.27 0.68
C LEU A 87 11.87 -9.76 0.49
N ARG A 88 12.17 -10.62 1.48
CA ARG A 88 11.85 -12.07 1.41
C ARG A 88 10.36 -12.29 1.20
N VAL A 89 9.51 -11.59 1.96
CA VAL A 89 8.05 -11.68 1.81
C VAL A 89 7.62 -11.24 0.41
N LEU A 90 8.12 -10.13 -0.11
CA LEU A 90 7.79 -9.65 -1.46
C LEU A 90 8.18 -10.66 -2.54
N LEU A 91 9.36 -11.29 -2.42
CA LEU A 91 9.85 -12.28 -3.38
C LEU A 91 9.05 -13.60 -3.32
N ALA A 92 8.61 -13.99 -2.12
CA ALA A 92 7.80 -15.19 -1.90
C ALA A 92 6.35 -14.99 -2.37
N GLU A 93 5.73 -13.87 -2.00
CA GLU A 93 4.33 -13.60 -2.31
C GLU A 93 4.13 -13.10 -3.74
N ARG A 94 5.09 -12.35 -4.30
CA ARG A 94 5.03 -11.74 -5.64
C ARG A 94 3.73 -10.96 -5.87
N PRO A 95 3.45 -9.92 -5.06
CA PRO A 95 2.19 -9.18 -5.17
C PRO A 95 2.12 -8.33 -6.45
N ASP A 96 0.92 -8.19 -7.01
CA ASP A 96 0.64 -7.21 -8.06
C ASP A 96 0.57 -5.79 -7.48
N VAL A 97 0.10 -5.67 -6.22
CA VAL A 97 -0.13 -4.42 -5.51
C VAL A 97 0.42 -4.49 -4.09
N VAL A 98 1.10 -3.43 -3.64
CA VAL A 98 1.46 -3.21 -2.24
C VAL A 98 0.69 -2.00 -1.72
N VAL A 99 0.00 -2.15 -0.59
CA VAL A 99 -0.67 -1.05 0.12
C VAL A 99 -0.16 -0.95 1.54
N SER A 100 0.08 0.29 1.99
CA SER A 100 0.62 0.57 3.32
C SER A 100 -0.03 1.82 3.93
N THR A 101 -0.25 1.76 5.23
CA THR A 101 -0.64 2.90 6.10
C THR A 101 0.54 3.40 6.96
N GLY A 102 1.76 2.95 6.67
CA GLY A 102 2.96 3.12 7.50
C GLY A 102 3.13 1.99 8.51
N ALA A 103 4.04 2.01 9.48
CA ALA A 103 5.22 2.86 9.62
C ALA A 103 6.40 2.31 8.78
N LEU A 104 7.53 1.96 9.40
CA LEU A 104 8.76 1.54 8.72
C LEU A 104 8.62 0.26 7.87
N PRO A 105 7.95 -0.83 8.31
CA PRO A 105 7.72 -2.00 7.45
C PRO A 105 6.95 -1.62 6.18
N GLY A 106 5.93 -0.79 6.32
CA GLY A 106 5.16 -0.26 5.21
C GLY A 106 6.00 0.54 4.22
N PHE A 107 6.93 1.37 4.73
CA PHE A 107 7.87 2.12 3.89
C PHE A 107 8.74 1.20 3.05
N PHE A 108 9.34 0.17 3.67
CA PHE A 108 10.12 -0.82 2.94
C PHE A 108 9.27 -1.61 1.95
N GLY A 109 8.03 -1.95 2.33
CA GLY A 109 7.09 -2.62 1.44
C GLY A 109 6.85 -1.84 0.15
N VAL A 110 6.58 -0.54 0.27
CA VAL A 110 6.37 0.32 -0.90
C VAL A 110 7.65 0.51 -1.72
N VAL A 111 8.77 0.84 -1.09
CA VAL A 111 10.03 1.09 -1.83
C VAL A 111 10.49 -0.17 -2.58
N LEU A 112 10.55 -1.30 -1.88
CA LEU A 112 11.02 -2.56 -2.45
C LEU A 112 9.99 -3.16 -3.42
N GLY A 113 8.70 -3.08 -3.10
CA GLY A 113 7.63 -3.50 -3.99
C GLY A 113 7.65 -2.74 -5.32
N ARG A 114 7.86 -1.42 -5.27
CA ARG A 114 8.00 -0.59 -6.47
C ARG A 114 9.21 -0.99 -7.32
N ALA A 115 10.33 -1.33 -6.68
CA ALA A 115 11.53 -1.80 -7.35
C ALA A 115 11.34 -3.18 -8.02
N LEU A 116 10.48 -4.02 -7.43
CA LEU A 116 10.09 -5.33 -7.97
C LEU A 116 8.94 -5.26 -9.01
N GLY A 117 8.46 -4.06 -9.34
CA GLY A 117 7.44 -3.84 -10.37
C GLY A 117 5.99 -3.90 -9.88
N ALA A 118 5.74 -4.02 -8.58
CA ALA A 118 4.40 -3.92 -8.03
C ALA A 118 3.86 -2.49 -8.15
N ARG A 119 2.54 -2.36 -8.28
CA ARG A 119 1.86 -1.07 -8.08
C ARG A 119 1.83 -0.77 -6.58
N THR A 120 2.10 0.47 -6.20
CA THR A 120 2.25 0.82 -4.79
C THR A 120 1.32 1.93 -4.34
N ILE A 121 0.70 1.74 -3.18
CA ILE A 121 -0.25 2.65 -2.57
C ILE A 121 0.27 2.99 -1.17
N TRP A 122 0.48 4.27 -0.91
CA TRP A 122 0.73 4.81 0.43
C TRP A 122 -0.46 5.63 0.87
N VAL A 123 -1.02 5.30 2.03
CA VAL A 123 -2.02 6.12 2.71
C VAL A 123 -1.36 6.64 3.98
N ASP A 124 -1.14 7.94 4.09
CA ASP A 124 -0.52 8.48 5.29
C ASP A 124 -1.49 8.38 6.48
N SER A 125 -0.94 8.03 7.64
CA SER A 125 -1.74 7.65 8.79
C SER A 125 -2.58 8.80 9.33
N LEU A 126 -3.77 8.48 9.83
CA LEU A 126 -4.69 9.40 10.51
C LEU A 126 -4.01 10.27 11.57
N ALA A 127 -3.02 9.73 12.29
CA ALA A 127 -2.34 10.43 13.37
C ALA A 127 -1.54 11.67 12.92
N ASN A 128 -1.27 11.80 11.63
CA ASN A 128 -0.40 12.84 11.06
C ASN A 128 -1.22 14.04 10.58
N VAL A 129 -1.75 14.82 11.54
CA VAL A 129 -2.68 15.93 11.25
C VAL A 129 -1.96 17.15 10.67
N GLU A 130 -0.86 17.56 11.30
CA GLU A 130 -0.17 18.82 10.96
C GLU A 130 0.89 18.64 9.87
N GLU A 131 1.52 17.48 9.81
CA GLU A 131 2.53 17.14 8.81
C GLU A 131 2.50 15.65 8.49
N LEU A 132 2.87 15.30 7.25
CA LEU A 132 3.05 13.91 6.83
C LEU A 132 4.09 13.20 7.71
N SER A 133 3.91 11.90 7.95
CA SER A 133 4.96 11.10 8.60
C SER A 133 6.28 11.21 7.84
N MET A 134 7.41 11.07 8.55
CA MET A 134 8.74 11.04 7.91
C MET A 134 8.81 9.99 6.78
N SER A 135 8.19 8.81 6.99
CA SER A 135 8.09 7.78 5.97
C SER A 135 7.23 8.25 4.79
N GLY A 136 6.07 8.85 5.06
CA GLY A 136 5.19 9.44 4.06
C GLY A 136 5.90 10.48 3.22
N GLN A 137 6.62 11.42 3.82
CA GLN A 137 7.41 12.42 3.10
C GLN A 137 8.44 11.79 2.15
N LYS A 138 9.07 10.67 2.56
CA LYS A 138 10.13 9.99 1.80
C LYS A 138 9.60 9.02 0.73
N VAL A 139 8.34 8.58 0.84
CA VAL A 139 7.78 7.54 -0.02
C VAL A 139 7.43 8.04 -1.42
N GLY A 140 7.29 9.36 -1.62
CA GLY A 140 6.61 9.95 -2.78
C GLY A 140 6.99 9.39 -4.15
N ARG A 141 8.29 9.31 -4.47
CA ARG A 141 8.75 8.78 -5.78
C ARG A 141 8.49 7.27 -5.97
N PHE A 142 8.21 6.56 -4.88
CA PHE A 142 8.01 5.12 -4.86
C PHE A 142 6.54 4.72 -4.78
N ALA A 143 5.63 5.66 -4.45
CA ALA A 143 4.19 5.43 -4.40
C ALA A 143 3.54 5.77 -5.75
N ASN A 144 2.90 4.79 -6.39
CA ASN A 144 2.06 5.07 -7.58
C ASN A 144 0.81 5.87 -7.20
N LEU A 145 0.25 5.59 -6.02
CA LEU A 145 -0.82 6.36 -5.40
C LEU A 145 -0.38 6.77 -4.00
N TRP A 146 -0.34 8.08 -3.76
CA TRP A 146 0.02 8.65 -2.47
C TRP A 146 -1.16 9.44 -1.95
N LEU A 147 -1.68 9.04 -0.79
CA LEU A 147 -2.87 9.61 -0.19
C LEU A 147 -2.56 10.21 1.18
N THR A 148 -3.26 11.29 1.50
CA THR A 148 -3.37 11.87 2.84
C THR A 148 -4.84 11.96 3.22
N GLN A 149 -5.13 11.98 4.51
CA GLN A 149 -6.48 12.14 5.05
C GLN A 149 -6.77 13.57 5.50
N TRP A 150 -5.82 14.47 5.31
CA TRP A 150 -5.90 15.88 5.67
C TRP A 150 -5.80 16.72 4.40
N PRO A 151 -6.86 17.43 3.98
CA PRO A 151 -6.86 18.26 2.78
C PRO A 151 -5.68 19.24 2.70
N GLU A 152 -5.30 19.82 3.82
CA GLU A 152 -4.20 20.78 4.01
C GLU A 152 -2.82 20.18 3.72
N LEU A 153 -2.67 18.87 3.81
CA LEU A 153 -1.42 18.17 3.49
C LEU A 153 -1.31 17.78 2.01
N ALA A 154 -2.41 17.90 1.25
CA ALA A 154 -2.41 17.58 -0.18
C ALA A 154 -1.66 18.64 -0.98
N ARG A 155 -0.90 18.22 -2.00
CA ARG A 155 -0.14 19.15 -2.85
C ARG A 155 0.07 18.62 -4.27
N PRO A 156 0.24 19.50 -5.27
CA PRO A 156 0.59 19.08 -6.63
C PRO A 156 1.84 18.19 -6.66
N GLY A 157 1.76 17.05 -7.34
CA GLY A 157 2.86 16.08 -7.41
C GLY A 157 3.18 15.34 -6.10
N GLY A 158 2.40 15.58 -5.04
CA GLY A 158 2.55 14.94 -3.73
C GLY A 158 1.34 14.07 -3.37
N PRO A 159 1.04 13.90 -2.06
CA PRO A 159 -0.14 13.17 -1.66
C PRO A 159 -1.40 13.89 -2.14
N ARG A 160 -2.41 13.09 -2.47
CA ARG A 160 -3.75 13.55 -2.81
C ARG A 160 -4.67 13.31 -1.63
N PHE A 161 -5.58 14.25 -1.38
CA PHE A 161 -6.69 14.01 -0.47
C PHE A 161 -7.82 13.29 -1.20
N ALA A 162 -8.38 12.25 -0.60
CA ALA A 162 -9.45 11.42 -1.18
C ALA A 162 -10.54 11.05 -0.16
N GLY A 163 -10.70 11.84 0.90
CA GLY A 163 -11.56 11.55 2.04
C GLY A 163 -10.80 11.07 3.27
N SER A 164 -11.50 10.98 4.41
CA SER A 164 -10.97 10.43 5.66
C SER A 164 -11.49 9.00 5.88
N MET A 165 -10.73 8.15 6.56
CA MET A 165 -11.19 6.81 6.95
C MET A 165 -12.16 6.80 8.13
N LEU A 166 -12.57 7.98 8.62
CA LEU A 166 -13.47 8.13 9.77
C LEU A 166 -14.85 8.72 9.42
N GLY A 167 -15.07 9.17 8.17
CA GLY A 167 -16.29 9.85 7.76
C GLY A 167 -16.23 11.35 7.97
#